data_AF-A0A0W0Z0E7-F1
#
_entry.id   AF-A0A0W0Z0E7-F1
#
_cell.length_a   1.000
_cell.length_b   1.000
_cell.length_c   1.000
_cell.angle_alpha   90.00
_cell.angle_beta   90.00
_cell.angle_gamma   90.00
#
_symmetry.space_group_name_H-M   'P 1'
#
loop_
_entity.id
_entity.type
_entity.pdbx_description
1 polymer ?
#
loop_
_entity_poly.entity_id
_entity_poly.type
_entity_poly.pdbx_seq_one_letter_code
_entity_poly.pdbx_strand_id
1 'polypeptide(L)'
;MALTSESEAKGSFISWFYHNPLRKSLTPSQEWDKKTTEPEVNAVIAGSKSIRKLYKQTERSLANDYAQLLDFKLREAFQNIDRKDIANPAGFSDISRASRELKNFFECRKIFEKLIADDIAGHSERAAQISAYSRWVVIAKLLLKRHNYEGASLVLLRLSQIDMRLGINKELSPGTQKSLDSLNKLIFPHKNFKDMREYIRSHQTKNDLPPTFLLSKDMTFLNEALGNDRDLSSKNIPKSHPSYRNVVRKERMLNQLFSAKSTATTALSTHQEAMFKSFSERYQQQLLLSQEDNLPAQSRQRSRSANATLQKPATTTPSPVQAIVRERSKSMDERSLKKAKNEEAKEKQLDKDLASAKIPSSLSTLSFFWRPELCSPDVLIAMAPFIKPF
;
A
#
# COMPACT_ATOMS: atom_id res chain seq x y z
N MET A 1 47.06 -23.52 -0.37
CA MET A 1 45.80 -24.17 -0.75
C MET A 1 44.58 -23.23 -0.80
N ALA A 2 44.58 -22.03 -0.18
CA ALA A 2 43.40 -21.14 -0.20
C ALA A 2 43.20 -20.33 -1.51
N LEU A 3 44.22 -20.19 -2.36
CA LEU A 3 44.14 -19.37 -3.59
C LEU A 3 43.41 -20.09 -4.75
N THR A 4 43.35 -21.42 -4.75
CA THR A 4 42.67 -22.19 -5.80
C THR A 4 41.15 -22.13 -5.63
N SER A 5 40.65 -22.12 -4.40
CA SER A 5 39.20 -22.11 -4.13
C SER A 5 38.50 -20.80 -4.51
N GLU A 6 39.13 -19.64 -4.32
CA GLU A 6 38.52 -18.35 -4.67
C GLU A 6 38.40 -18.16 -6.20
N SER A 7 39.42 -18.59 -6.95
CA SER A 7 39.40 -18.54 -8.42
C SER A 7 38.33 -19.48 -8.99
N GLU A 8 38.17 -20.67 -8.43
CA GLU A 8 37.14 -21.64 -8.80
C GLU A 8 35.73 -21.12 -8.49
N ALA A 9 35.49 -20.59 -7.28
CA ALA A 9 34.20 -20.03 -6.89
C ALA A 9 33.81 -18.83 -7.79
N LYS A 10 34.78 -17.99 -8.13
CA LYS A 10 34.59 -16.87 -9.06
C LYS A 10 34.21 -17.35 -10.47
N GLY A 11 34.93 -18.34 -11.00
CA GLY A 11 34.60 -18.96 -12.29
C GLY A 11 33.20 -19.59 -12.29
N SER A 12 32.86 -20.28 -11.20
CA SER A 12 31.54 -20.90 -10.99
C SER A 12 30.40 -19.88 -10.97
N PHE A 13 30.52 -18.79 -10.22
CA PHE A 13 29.48 -17.75 -10.17
C PHE A 13 29.25 -17.06 -11.51
N ILE A 14 30.33 -16.68 -12.20
CA ILE A 14 30.22 -16.03 -13.52
C ILE A 14 29.60 -17.00 -14.53
N SER A 15 30.04 -18.26 -14.53
CA SER A 15 29.46 -19.30 -15.37
C SER A 15 27.96 -19.46 -15.09
N TRP A 16 27.57 -19.59 -13.81
CA TRP A 16 26.17 -19.68 -13.42
C TRP A 16 25.35 -18.49 -13.94
N PHE A 17 25.86 -17.27 -13.78
CA PHE A 17 25.15 -16.05 -14.21
C PHE A 17 24.86 -16.03 -15.72
N TYR A 18 25.82 -16.47 -16.54
CA TYR A 18 25.62 -16.51 -18.00
C TYR A 18 24.74 -17.68 -18.46
N HIS A 19 24.76 -18.81 -17.76
CA HIS A 19 23.92 -19.97 -18.09
C HIS A 19 22.48 -19.85 -17.55
N ASN A 20 22.25 -19.01 -16.54
CA ASN A 20 20.94 -18.80 -15.91
C ASN A 20 20.47 -17.36 -16.11
N PRO A 21 20.09 -16.97 -17.35
CA PRO A 21 19.60 -15.62 -17.59
C PRO A 21 18.31 -15.40 -16.81
N LEU A 22 18.36 -14.52 -15.81
CA LEU A 22 17.23 -14.22 -14.93
C LEU A 22 15.96 -13.86 -15.70
N ARG A 23 16.08 -13.28 -16.91
CA ARG A 23 14.96 -12.99 -17.81
C ARG A 23 14.21 -14.22 -18.35
N LYS A 24 14.67 -15.43 -18.10
CA LYS A 24 13.93 -16.66 -18.41
C LYS A 24 13.14 -17.18 -17.20
N SER A 25 13.48 -16.74 -15.99
CA SER A 25 12.77 -17.12 -14.77
C SER A 25 11.50 -16.29 -14.57
N LEU A 26 10.47 -16.91 -14.01
CA LEU A 26 9.25 -16.23 -13.56
C LEU A 26 9.40 -15.63 -12.14
N THR A 27 10.46 -16.03 -11.43
CA THR A 27 10.82 -15.55 -10.08
C THR A 27 12.28 -15.11 -10.04
N PRO A 28 12.70 -14.17 -10.92
CA PRO A 28 14.11 -13.84 -11.10
C PRO A 28 14.75 -13.24 -9.83
N SER A 29 13.98 -12.50 -9.05
CA SER A 29 14.37 -11.94 -7.75
C SER A 29 14.75 -13.04 -6.76
N GLN A 30 13.88 -14.04 -6.61
CA GLN A 30 14.08 -15.11 -5.62
C GLN A 30 15.28 -16.01 -5.97
N GLU A 31 15.45 -16.36 -7.25
CA GLU A 31 16.60 -17.13 -7.71
C GLU A 31 17.91 -16.36 -7.52
N TRP A 32 17.90 -15.07 -7.83
CA TRP A 32 19.05 -14.20 -7.66
C TRP A 32 19.44 -14.05 -6.18
N ASP A 33 18.48 -13.79 -5.30
CA ASP A 33 18.74 -13.68 -3.86
C ASP A 33 19.25 -15.01 -3.29
N LYS A 34 18.63 -16.13 -3.65
CA LYS A 34 19.10 -17.47 -3.23
C LYS A 34 20.56 -17.72 -3.62
N LYS A 35 20.96 -17.33 -4.83
CA LYS A 35 22.33 -17.54 -5.30
C LYS A 35 23.32 -16.59 -4.62
N THR A 36 22.93 -15.33 -4.40
CA THR A 36 23.83 -14.30 -3.88
C THR A 36 24.01 -14.34 -2.37
N THR A 37 23.16 -15.08 -1.66
CA THR A 37 23.35 -15.36 -0.24
C THR A 37 24.24 -16.56 0.05
N GLU A 38 24.58 -17.39 -0.95
CA GLU A 38 25.57 -18.45 -0.79
C GLU A 38 26.91 -17.86 -0.29
N PRO A 39 27.52 -18.39 0.78
CA PRO A 39 28.71 -17.79 1.39
C PRO A 39 29.88 -17.60 0.41
N GLU A 40 30.09 -18.58 -0.47
CA GLU A 40 31.14 -18.54 -1.50
C GLU A 40 30.90 -17.43 -2.53
N VAL A 41 29.65 -17.28 -2.98
CA VAL A 41 29.25 -16.22 -3.92
C VAL A 41 29.37 -14.85 -3.27
N ASN A 42 28.94 -14.72 -2.00
CA ASN A 42 29.06 -13.48 -1.25
C ASN A 42 30.53 -13.07 -1.08
N ALA A 43 31.42 -14.01 -0.75
CA ALA A 43 32.85 -13.76 -0.65
C ALA A 43 33.43 -13.27 -1.99
N VAL A 44 33.07 -13.93 -3.10
CA VAL A 44 33.47 -13.54 -4.47
C VAL A 44 32.95 -12.14 -4.84
N ILE A 45 31.70 -11.82 -4.49
CA ILE A 45 31.14 -10.48 -4.67
C ILE A 45 31.95 -9.48 -3.85
N ALA A 46 32.23 -9.74 -2.56
CA ALA A 46 32.97 -8.83 -1.71
C ALA A 46 34.41 -8.57 -2.21
N GLY A 47 35.10 -9.62 -2.67
CA GLY A 47 36.50 -9.58 -3.09
C GLY A 47 36.76 -8.94 -4.47
N SER A 48 35.77 -8.87 -5.36
CA SER A 48 35.98 -8.44 -6.74
C SER A 48 35.19 -7.18 -7.14
N LYS A 49 35.90 -6.10 -7.49
CA LYS A 49 35.27 -4.83 -7.95
C LYS A 49 34.39 -5.01 -9.19
N SER A 50 34.80 -5.83 -10.16
CA SER A 50 34.02 -6.09 -11.37
C SER A 50 32.74 -6.86 -11.06
N ILE A 51 32.80 -7.83 -10.15
CA ILE A 51 31.64 -8.63 -9.76
C ILE A 51 30.66 -7.79 -8.93
N ARG A 52 31.13 -6.91 -8.03
CA ARG A 52 30.25 -5.94 -7.35
C ARG A 52 29.52 -5.04 -8.34
N LYS A 53 30.19 -4.62 -9.42
CA LYS A 53 29.56 -3.81 -10.46
C LYS A 53 28.47 -4.61 -11.18
N LEU A 54 28.74 -5.86 -11.54
CA LEU A 54 27.77 -6.77 -12.13
C LEU A 54 26.56 -6.99 -11.21
N TYR A 55 26.80 -7.35 -9.94
CA TYR A 55 25.74 -7.51 -8.93
C TYR A 55 24.84 -6.27 -8.85
N LYS A 56 25.43 -5.08 -8.72
CA LYS A 56 24.68 -3.81 -8.67
C LYS A 56 23.90 -3.54 -9.96
N GLN A 57 24.42 -3.92 -11.12
CA GLN A 57 23.74 -3.77 -12.39
C GLN A 57 22.53 -4.71 -12.48
N THR A 58 22.69 -5.96 -12.05
CA THR A 58 21.60 -6.94 -11.99
C THR A 58 20.50 -6.49 -11.05
N GLU A 59 20.84 -6.06 -9.82
CA GLU A 59 19.89 -5.49 -8.86
C GLU A 59 19.09 -4.33 -9.44
N ARG A 60 19.77 -3.42 -10.15
CA ARG A 60 19.10 -2.30 -10.84
C ARG A 60 18.20 -2.77 -11.97
N SER A 61 18.60 -3.79 -12.72
CA SER A 61 17.75 -4.36 -13.79
C SER A 61 16.48 -4.94 -13.19
N LEU A 62 16.61 -5.81 -12.17
CA LEU A 62 15.47 -6.41 -11.47
C LEU A 62 14.52 -5.33 -10.95
N ALA A 63 15.05 -4.33 -10.24
CA ALA A 63 14.23 -3.23 -9.73
C ALA A 63 13.51 -2.45 -10.85
N ASN A 64 14.16 -2.23 -12.00
CA ASN A 64 13.50 -1.60 -13.14
C ASN A 64 12.43 -2.48 -13.77
N ASP A 65 12.67 -3.78 -13.90
CA ASP A 65 11.74 -4.73 -14.50
C ASP A 65 10.46 -4.82 -13.66
N TYR A 66 10.58 -4.92 -12.33
CA TYR A 66 9.42 -4.87 -11.42
C TYR A 66 8.74 -3.50 -11.40
N ALA A 67 9.49 -2.40 -11.37
CA ALA A 67 8.91 -1.06 -11.41
C ALA A 67 8.11 -0.83 -12.70
N GLN A 68 8.62 -1.29 -13.85
CA GLN A 68 7.91 -1.23 -15.13
C GLN A 68 6.65 -2.10 -15.14
N LEU A 69 6.73 -3.30 -14.56
CA LEU A 69 5.60 -4.22 -14.47
C LEU A 69 4.45 -3.63 -13.64
N LEU A 70 4.76 -3.13 -12.44
CA LEU A 70 3.79 -2.44 -11.57
C LEU A 70 3.22 -1.21 -12.27
N ASP A 71 4.10 -0.42 -12.89
CA ASP A 71 3.73 0.82 -13.54
C ASP A 71 2.70 0.59 -14.65
N PHE A 72 2.99 -0.34 -15.56
CA PHE A 72 2.12 -0.65 -16.68
C PHE A 72 0.79 -1.25 -16.22
N LYS A 73 0.81 -2.28 -15.37
CA LYS A 73 -0.40 -3.02 -14.99
C LYS A 73 -1.34 -2.19 -14.12
N LEU A 74 -0.82 -1.37 -13.21
CA LEU A 74 -1.66 -0.46 -12.44
C LEU A 74 -2.29 0.63 -13.31
N ARG A 75 -1.55 1.17 -14.30
CA ARG A 75 -2.10 2.14 -15.25
C ARG A 75 -3.18 1.51 -16.14
N GLU A 76 -2.90 0.33 -16.68
CA GLU A 76 -3.87 -0.44 -17.49
C GLU A 76 -5.16 -0.67 -16.71
N ALA A 77 -5.06 -1.20 -15.48
CA ALA A 77 -6.22 -1.43 -14.64
C ALA A 77 -6.95 -0.13 -14.26
N PHE A 78 -6.22 0.94 -13.95
CA PHE A 78 -6.81 2.23 -13.59
C PHE A 78 -7.53 2.91 -14.77
N GLN A 79 -6.99 2.81 -15.98
CA GLN A 79 -7.60 3.38 -17.20
C GLN A 79 -8.94 2.74 -17.54
N ASN A 80 -9.15 1.49 -17.10
CA ASN A 80 -10.40 0.78 -17.28
C ASN A 80 -11.47 1.18 -16.26
N ILE A 81 -11.14 1.90 -15.19
CA ILE A 81 -12.13 2.38 -14.21
C ILE A 81 -13.06 3.39 -14.87
N ASP A 82 -14.37 3.20 -14.68
CA ASP A 82 -15.37 4.12 -15.20
C ASP A 82 -15.34 5.46 -14.48
N ARG A 83 -15.64 6.53 -15.22
CA ARG A 83 -15.77 7.88 -14.65
C ARG A 83 -16.78 7.95 -13.50
N LYS A 84 -17.84 7.15 -13.55
CA LYS A 84 -18.87 7.08 -12.50
C LYS A 84 -18.33 6.54 -11.17
N ASP A 85 -17.38 5.59 -11.21
CA ASP A 85 -16.79 5.01 -10.00
C ASP A 85 -15.89 6.02 -9.30
N ILE A 86 -15.17 6.83 -10.09
CA ILE A 86 -14.39 7.93 -9.53
C ILE A 86 -15.30 9.03 -9.00
N ALA A 87 -16.39 9.37 -9.70
CA ALA A 87 -17.32 10.42 -9.29
C ALA A 87 -18.12 10.04 -8.03
N ASN A 88 -18.36 8.75 -7.81
CA ASN A 88 -19.00 8.19 -6.63
C ASN A 88 -18.06 7.17 -5.94
N PRO A 89 -17.23 7.62 -4.99
CA PRO A 89 -16.15 6.82 -4.44
C PRO A 89 -16.61 5.73 -3.47
N ALA A 90 -17.91 5.46 -3.34
CA ALA A 90 -18.45 4.44 -2.44
C ALA A 90 -17.83 3.05 -2.69
N GLY A 91 -17.61 2.70 -3.95
CA GLY A 91 -16.96 1.44 -4.34
C GLY A 91 -15.51 1.33 -3.85
N PHE A 92 -14.82 2.45 -3.58
CA PHE A 92 -13.47 2.43 -3.01
C PHE A 92 -13.45 2.08 -1.52
N SER A 93 -14.54 2.40 -0.81
CA SER A 93 -14.70 2.09 0.61
C SER A 93 -15.41 0.76 0.90
N ASP A 94 -16.17 0.27 -0.07
CA ASP A 94 -16.99 -0.93 0.03
C ASP A 94 -16.97 -1.69 -1.31
N ILE A 95 -16.25 -2.82 -1.33
CA ILE A 95 -16.06 -3.63 -2.53
C ILE A 95 -17.37 -4.24 -3.06
N SER A 96 -18.40 -4.40 -2.22
CA SER A 96 -19.70 -4.89 -2.67
C SER A 96 -20.39 -3.91 -3.62
N ARG A 97 -20.09 -2.62 -3.47
CA ARG A 97 -20.61 -1.51 -4.28
C ARG A 97 -19.70 -1.12 -5.44
N ALA A 98 -18.54 -1.76 -5.55
CA ALA A 98 -17.60 -1.51 -6.65
C ALA A 98 -18.12 -2.10 -7.97
N SER A 99 -17.92 -1.36 -9.07
CA SER A 99 -18.07 -1.89 -10.42
C SER A 99 -17.12 -3.06 -10.66
N ARG A 100 -17.35 -3.80 -11.75
CA ARG A 100 -16.44 -4.88 -12.17
C ARG A 100 -15.03 -4.32 -12.44
N GLU A 101 -14.95 -3.17 -13.09
CA GLU A 101 -13.71 -2.52 -13.48
C GLU A 101 -12.91 -2.06 -12.25
N LEU A 102 -13.60 -1.50 -11.24
CA LEU A 102 -12.98 -1.15 -9.97
C LEU A 102 -12.55 -2.39 -9.17
N LYS A 103 -13.33 -3.48 -9.20
CA LYS A 103 -12.92 -4.77 -8.60
C LYS A 103 -11.65 -5.31 -9.25
N ASN A 104 -11.56 -5.28 -10.59
CA ASN A 104 -10.37 -5.70 -11.32
C ASN A 104 -9.14 -4.86 -10.94
N PHE A 105 -9.32 -3.54 -10.76
CA PHE A 105 -8.26 -2.68 -10.25
C PHE A 105 -7.79 -3.09 -8.85
N PHE A 106 -8.72 -3.36 -7.92
CA PHE A 106 -8.36 -3.84 -6.59
C PHE A 106 -7.71 -5.22 -6.60
N GLU A 107 -8.14 -6.11 -7.48
CA GLU A 107 -7.51 -7.41 -7.66
C GLU A 107 -6.05 -7.26 -8.14
N CYS A 108 -5.80 -6.42 -9.14
CA CYS A 108 -4.45 -6.10 -9.61
C CYS A 108 -3.56 -5.59 -8.47
N ARG A 109 -4.09 -4.72 -7.60
CA ARG A 109 -3.37 -4.29 -6.39
C ARG A 109 -3.06 -5.44 -5.43
N LYS A 110 -4.03 -6.31 -5.15
CA LYS A 110 -3.82 -7.46 -4.25
C LYS A 110 -2.79 -8.45 -4.78
N ILE A 111 -2.75 -8.67 -6.10
CA ILE A 111 -1.71 -9.48 -6.75
C ILE A 111 -0.32 -8.89 -6.46
N PHE A 112 -0.15 -7.57 -6.60
CA PHE A 112 1.13 -6.92 -6.30
C PHE A 112 1.47 -6.90 -4.80
N GLU A 113 0.50 -6.65 -3.92
CA GLU A 113 0.69 -6.73 -2.47
C GLU A 113 1.16 -8.13 -2.05
N LYS A 114 0.61 -9.17 -2.68
CA LYS A 114 1.01 -10.56 -2.45
C LYS A 114 2.38 -10.86 -3.04
N LEU A 115 2.66 -10.42 -4.26
CA LEU A 115 3.98 -10.54 -4.88
C LEU A 115 5.08 -9.98 -3.98
N ILE A 116 4.92 -8.74 -3.49
CA ILE A 116 5.90 -8.09 -2.60
C ILE A 116 6.11 -8.91 -1.32
N ALA A 117 5.01 -9.44 -0.77
CA ALA A 117 5.06 -10.26 0.43
C ALA A 117 5.82 -11.57 0.20
N ASP A 118 5.52 -12.27 -0.87
CA ASP A 118 6.14 -13.55 -1.21
C ASP A 118 7.60 -13.39 -1.62
N ASP A 119 7.92 -12.30 -2.31
CA ASP A 119 9.27 -11.99 -2.73
C ASP A 119 10.18 -11.69 -1.52
N ILE A 120 9.66 -11.04 -0.46
CA ILE A 120 10.45 -10.77 0.74
C ILE A 120 10.36 -11.93 1.73
N ALA A 121 9.16 -12.29 2.19
CA ALA A 121 8.95 -13.26 3.26
C ALA A 121 9.07 -14.72 2.80
N GLY A 122 9.08 -14.99 1.50
CA GLY A 122 9.30 -16.34 0.95
C GLY A 122 10.75 -16.81 1.06
N HIS A 123 11.68 -15.93 1.42
CA HIS A 123 13.06 -16.32 1.69
C HIS A 123 13.21 -16.91 3.10
N SER A 124 13.86 -18.07 3.16
CA SER A 124 14.28 -18.70 4.43
C SER A 124 15.45 -17.95 5.08
N GLU A 125 16.35 -17.39 4.26
CA GLU A 125 17.56 -16.72 4.74
C GLU A 125 17.34 -15.23 4.99
N ARG A 126 17.75 -14.76 6.17
CA ARG A 126 17.58 -13.36 6.58
C ARG A 126 18.26 -12.36 5.63
N ALA A 127 19.46 -12.69 5.16
CA ALA A 127 20.20 -11.85 4.22
C ALA A 127 19.44 -11.64 2.90
N ALA A 128 18.77 -12.70 2.39
CA ALA A 128 17.94 -12.62 1.19
C ALA A 128 16.71 -11.74 1.44
N GLN A 129 16.05 -11.87 2.60
CA GLN A 129 14.93 -11.00 2.99
C GLN A 129 15.33 -9.51 2.99
N ILE A 130 16.51 -9.18 3.55
CA ILE A 130 17.03 -7.81 3.59
C ILE A 130 17.36 -7.28 2.18
N SER A 131 17.93 -8.14 1.33
CA SER A 131 18.23 -7.83 -0.08
C SER A 131 16.95 -7.51 -0.86
N ALA A 132 15.96 -8.42 -0.81
CA ALA A 132 14.65 -8.23 -1.42
C ALA A 132 13.93 -6.98 -0.91
N TYR A 133 13.91 -6.76 0.41
CA TYR A 133 13.32 -5.56 1.00
C TYR A 133 14.00 -4.28 0.49
N SER A 134 15.34 -4.26 0.44
CA SER A 134 16.13 -3.14 -0.08
C SER A 134 15.82 -2.86 -1.55
N ARG A 135 15.62 -3.91 -2.36
CA ARG A 135 15.22 -3.81 -3.76
C ARG A 135 13.84 -3.16 -3.90
N TRP A 136 12.87 -3.53 -3.07
CA TRP A 136 11.54 -2.90 -3.07
C TRP A 136 11.55 -1.43 -2.65
N VAL A 137 12.48 -1.01 -1.79
CA VAL A 137 12.73 0.43 -1.52
C VAL A 137 13.18 1.14 -2.79
N VAL A 138 14.06 0.53 -3.59
CA VAL A 138 14.50 1.08 -4.88
C VAL A 138 13.34 1.12 -5.89
N ILE A 139 12.53 0.07 -5.96
CA ILE A 139 11.34 -0.01 -6.83
C ILE A 139 10.37 1.14 -6.53
N ALA A 140 10.08 1.42 -5.25
CA ALA A 140 9.24 2.56 -4.86
C ALA A 140 9.77 3.90 -5.38
N LYS A 141 11.10 4.13 -5.33
CA LYS A 141 11.73 5.34 -5.88
C LYS A 141 11.60 5.41 -7.39
N LEU A 142 11.73 4.28 -8.09
CA LEU A 142 11.56 4.23 -9.55
C LEU A 142 10.11 4.52 -9.96
N LEU A 143 9.13 4.04 -9.19
CA LEU A 143 7.70 4.34 -9.43
C LEU A 143 7.39 5.83 -9.26
N LEU A 144 7.95 6.51 -8.25
CA LEU A 144 7.82 7.97 -8.10
C LEU A 144 8.40 8.72 -9.32
N LYS A 145 9.58 8.31 -9.81
CA LYS A 145 10.19 8.91 -11.01
C LYS A 145 9.36 8.68 -12.28
N ARG A 146 8.54 7.63 -12.30
CA ARG A 146 7.59 7.31 -13.39
C ARG A 146 6.23 7.98 -13.20
N HIS A 147 6.08 8.86 -12.21
CA HIS A 147 4.81 9.50 -11.85
C HIS A 147 3.71 8.49 -11.51
N ASN A 148 4.09 7.33 -11.00
CA ASN A 148 3.17 6.30 -10.53
C ASN A 148 3.09 6.32 -8.99
N TYR A 149 2.34 7.30 -8.50
CA TYR A 149 2.22 7.56 -7.07
C TYR A 149 1.37 6.49 -6.37
N GLU A 150 0.40 5.90 -7.06
CA GLU A 150 -0.36 4.73 -6.58
C GLU A 150 0.55 3.54 -6.30
N GLY A 151 1.37 3.13 -7.28
CA GLY A 151 2.29 2.00 -7.14
C GLY A 151 3.35 2.25 -6.07
N ALA A 152 3.92 3.45 -6.01
CA ALA A 152 4.86 3.81 -4.95
C ALA A 152 4.21 3.71 -3.56
N SER A 153 2.98 4.22 -3.40
CA SER A 153 2.25 4.15 -2.13
C SER A 153 1.93 2.71 -1.74
N LEU A 154 1.49 1.88 -2.69
CA LEU A 154 1.22 0.46 -2.49
C LEU A 154 2.47 -0.26 -1.95
N VAL A 155 3.62 -0.06 -2.60
CA VAL A 155 4.88 -0.69 -2.18
C VAL A 155 5.25 -0.25 -0.77
N LEU A 156 5.22 1.05 -0.48
CA LEU A 156 5.63 1.57 0.83
C LEU A 156 4.71 1.12 1.97
N LEU A 157 3.40 1.11 1.75
CA LEU A 157 2.44 0.59 2.73
C LEU A 157 2.69 -0.90 2.98
N ARG A 158 2.96 -1.68 1.92
CA ARG A 158 3.24 -3.10 2.08
C ARG A 158 4.56 -3.37 2.79
N LEU A 159 5.61 -2.60 2.49
CA LEU A 159 6.89 -2.68 3.20
C LEU A 159 6.74 -2.37 4.69
N SER A 160 5.97 -1.34 5.06
CA SER A 160 5.66 -1.04 6.47
C SER A 160 4.96 -2.22 7.17
N GLN A 161 4.01 -2.89 6.52
CA GLN A 161 3.35 -4.07 7.07
C GLN A 161 4.30 -5.26 7.29
N ILE A 162 5.21 -5.49 6.33
CA ILE A 162 6.23 -6.54 6.44
C ILE A 162 7.21 -6.21 7.56
N ASP A 163 7.65 -4.95 7.67
CA ASP A 163 8.57 -4.50 8.72
C ASP A 163 7.97 -4.63 10.12
N MET A 164 6.69 -4.35 10.31
CA MET A 164 6.03 -4.58 11.61
C MET A 164 6.10 -6.03 12.07
N ARG A 165 6.15 -6.99 11.13
CA ARG A 165 6.23 -8.43 11.44
C ARG A 165 7.67 -8.92 11.55
N LEU A 166 8.54 -8.47 10.64
CA LEU A 166 9.88 -9.02 10.47
C LEU A 166 10.99 -8.14 11.04
N GLY A 167 10.74 -6.87 11.36
CA GLY A 167 11.73 -5.94 11.92
C GLY A 167 12.93 -5.62 11.02
N ILE A 168 12.79 -5.75 9.69
CA ILE A 168 13.89 -5.66 8.71
C ILE A 168 14.54 -4.27 8.67
N ASN A 169 13.80 -3.20 8.93
CA ASN A 169 14.26 -1.82 8.79
C ASN A 169 15.55 -1.55 9.58
N LYS A 170 15.71 -2.15 10.77
CA LYS A 170 16.89 -1.97 11.63
C LYS A 170 18.17 -2.58 11.07
N GLU A 171 18.05 -3.50 10.11
CA GLU A 171 19.16 -4.23 9.49
C GLU A 171 19.53 -3.69 8.11
N LEU A 172 18.82 -2.66 7.64
CA LEU A 172 19.10 -2.03 6.35
C LEU A 172 20.42 -1.28 6.37
N SER A 173 21.07 -1.20 5.20
CA SER A 173 22.22 -0.29 5.04
C SER A 173 21.79 1.16 5.31
N PRO A 174 22.67 2.03 5.86
CA PRO A 174 22.30 3.42 6.17
C PRO A 174 21.73 4.21 4.98
N GLY A 175 22.24 3.94 3.76
CA GLY A 175 21.74 4.59 2.55
C GLY A 175 20.33 4.12 2.13
N THR A 176 20.03 2.83 2.33
CA THR A 176 18.69 2.28 2.10
C THR A 176 17.72 2.80 3.15
N GLN A 177 18.10 2.81 4.43
CA GLN A 177 17.27 3.30 5.52
C GLN A 177 16.92 4.77 5.35
N LYS A 178 17.90 5.64 5.07
CA LYS A 178 17.66 7.06 4.75
C LYS A 178 16.70 7.23 3.57
N SER A 179 16.80 6.37 2.55
CA SER A 179 15.88 6.39 1.41
C SER A 179 14.47 6.00 1.83
N LEU A 180 14.31 4.93 2.61
CA LEU A 180 13.04 4.47 3.13
C LEU A 180 12.38 5.54 4.03
N ASP A 181 13.13 6.16 4.93
CA ASP A 181 12.62 7.22 5.81
C ASP A 181 12.10 8.42 5.02
N SER A 182 12.83 8.82 3.98
CA SER A 182 12.41 9.91 3.08
C SER A 182 11.11 9.57 2.35
N LEU A 183 10.96 8.31 1.90
CA LEU A 183 9.74 7.83 1.24
C LEU A 183 8.56 7.69 2.20
N ASN A 184 8.80 7.20 3.42
CA ASN A 184 7.77 7.08 4.45
C ASN A 184 7.26 8.46 4.89
N LYS A 185 8.16 9.45 5.01
CA LYS A 185 7.77 10.84 5.25
C LYS A 185 6.82 11.35 4.16
N LEU A 186 7.10 11.03 2.90
CA LEU A 186 6.28 11.44 1.77
C LEU A 186 4.84 10.94 1.88
N ILE A 187 4.64 9.65 2.18
CA ILE A 187 3.30 9.04 2.30
C ILE A 187 2.66 9.23 3.68
N PHE A 188 3.29 9.97 4.59
CA PHE A 188 2.79 10.15 5.94
C PHE A 188 1.49 10.98 5.95
N PRO A 189 0.44 10.59 6.70
CA PRO A 189 -0.88 11.25 6.65
C PRO A 189 -0.93 12.66 7.27
N HIS A 190 0.21 13.25 7.65
CA HIS A 190 0.27 14.57 8.26
C HIS A 190 -0.32 15.66 7.36
N LYS A 191 -1.16 16.52 7.95
CA LYS A 191 -1.83 17.65 7.25
C LYS A 191 -2.47 17.21 5.93
N ASN A 192 -3.19 16.08 5.96
CA ASN A 192 -3.84 15.49 4.79
C ASN A 192 -2.85 15.13 3.66
N PHE A 193 -1.77 14.44 4.01
CA PHE A 193 -0.71 14.03 3.09
C PHE A 193 -0.05 15.24 2.39
N LYS A 194 0.28 16.28 3.15
CA LYS A 194 0.85 17.54 2.64
C LYS A 194 2.07 17.28 1.75
N ASP A 195 3.03 16.49 2.24
CA ASP A 195 4.30 16.23 1.56
C ASP A 195 4.09 15.51 0.22
N MET A 196 3.25 14.46 0.18
CA MET A 196 2.87 13.79 -1.08
C MET A 196 2.20 14.74 -2.06
N ARG A 197 1.26 15.58 -1.59
CA ARG A 197 0.55 16.52 -2.46
C ARG A 197 1.47 17.60 -3.03
N GLU A 198 2.42 18.10 -2.25
CA GLU A 198 3.44 19.04 -2.71
C GLU A 198 4.39 18.40 -3.73
N TYR A 199 4.78 17.15 -3.49
CA TYR A 199 5.58 16.39 -4.44
C TYR A 199 4.87 16.19 -5.78
N ILE A 200 3.62 15.72 -5.77
CA ILE A 200 2.82 15.55 -7.00
C ILE A 200 2.68 16.90 -7.74
N ARG A 201 2.40 17.99 -7.01
CA ARG A 201 2.23 19.31 -7.62
C ARG A 201 3.51 19.84 -8.27
N SER A 202 4.67 19.59 -7.66
CA SER A 202 5.97 20.03 -8.19
C SER A 202 6.49 19.14 -9.33
N HIS A 203 5.92 17.94 -9.51
CA HIS A 203 6.33 16.96 -10.51
C HIS A 203 5.15 16.57 -11.44
N GLN A 204 4.23 17.50 -11.69
CA GLN A 204 3.01 17.20 -12.42
C GLN A 204 3.31 16.86 -13.88
N THR A 205 2.75 15.76 -14.37
CA THR A 205 2.85 15.35 -15.77
C THR A 205 1.52 14.86 -16.31
N LYS A 206 1.41 14.73 -17.65
CA LYS A 206 0.26 14.10 -18.29
C LYS A 206 0.14 12.61 -17.94
N ASN A 207 1.21 12.00 -17.44
CA ASN A 207 1.27 10.59 -17.09
C ASN A 207 1.14 10.39 -15.57
N ASP A 208 0.58 11.33 -14.82
CA ASP A 208 0.40 11.13 -13.39
C ASP A 208 -0.64 10.02 -13.12
N LEU A 209 -0.26 9.00 -12.35
CA LEU A 209 -1.20 8.07 -11.74
C LEU A 209 -1.30 8.42 -10.24
N PRO A 210 -2.31 9.22 -9.84
CA PRO A 210 -2.43 9.68 -8.46
C PRO A 210 -2.80 8.52 -7.52
N PRO A 211 -2.47 8.60 -6.22
CA PRO A 211 -2.88 7.58 -5.28
C PRO A 211 -4.41 7.57 -5.13
N THR A 212 -5.01 6.41 -5.33
CA THR A 212 -6.47 6.23 -5.34
C THR A 212 -7.10 6.58 -3.99
N PHE A 213 -6.38 6.39 -2.89
CA PHE A 213 -6.85 6.78 -1.56
C PHE A 213 -6.93 8.30 -1.38
N LEU A 214 -6.07 9.10 -2.04
CA LEU A 214 -6.18 10.56 -2.03
C LEU A 214 -7.37 11.00 -2.89
N LEU A 215 -7.50 10.38 -4.06
CA LEU A 215 -8.57 10.67 -5.00
C LEU A 215 -9.94 10.37 -4.41
N SER A 216 -10.11 9.17 -3.83
CA SER A 216 -11.37 8.75 -3.21
C SER A 216 -11.71 9.65 -2.03
N LYS A 217 -10.73 9.98 -1.17
CA LYS A 217 -10.90 10.92 -0.06
C LYS A 217 -11.36 12.30 -0.53
N ASP A 218 -10.67 12.89 -1.51
CA ASP A 218 -11.02 14.21 -2.03
C ASP A 218 -12.41 14.22 -2.68
N MET A 219 -12.77 13.16 -3.40
CA MET A 219 -14.10 13.04 -3.99
C MET A 219 -15.19 12.85 -2.93
N THR A 220 -14.94 12.07 -1.87
CA THR A 220 -15.88 11.90 -0.77
C THR A 220 -16.19 13.24 -0.12
N PHE A 221 -15.17 14.02 0.24
CA PHE A 221 -15.38 15.35 0.82
C PHE A 221 -16.12 16.30 -0.12
N LEU A 222 -15.85 16.24 -1.43
CA LEU A 222 -16.61 17.05 -2.40
C LEU A 222 -18.07 16.63 -2.48
N ASN A 223 -18.35 15.32 -2.50
CA ASN A 223 -19.71 14.82 -2.53
C ASN A 223 -20.49 15.14 -1.25
N GLU A 224 -19.85 15.09 -0.09
CA GLU A 224 -20.42 15.51 1.19
C GLU A 224 -20.75 17.01 1.19
N ALA A 225 -19.80 17.84 0.74
CA ALA A 225 -20.00 19.29 0.66
C ALA A 225 -21.06 19.72 -0.37
N LEU A 226 -21.34 18.88 -1.36
CA LEU A 226 -22.37 19.12 -2.38
C LEU A 226 -23.75 18.61 -1.94
N GLY A 227 -23.84 17.62 -1.04
CA GLY A 227 -25.11 17.06 -0.58
C GLY A 227 -25.98 16.59 -1.76
N ASN A 228 -27.17 17.18 -1.90
CA ASN A 228 -28.12 16.88 -2.98
C ASN A 228 -27.62 17.36 -4.36
N ASP A 229 -26.68 18.29 -4.42
CA ASP A 229 -26.16 18.88 -5.66
C ASP A 229 -25.01 18.07 -6.27
N ARG A 230 -24.63 16.95 -5.66
CA ARG A 230 -23.43 16.17 -6.04
C ARG A 230 -23.45 15.65 -7.48
N ASP A 231 -24.65 15.49 -8.04
CA ASP A 231 -24.88 14.95 -9.39
C ASP A 231 -25.21 16.07 -10.41
N LEU A 232 -25.21 17.34 -9.98
CA LEU A 232 -25.41 18.48 -10.88
C LEU A 232 -24.16 18.76 -11.72
N SER A 233 -24.37 19.28 -12.93
CA SER A 233 -23.30 19.81 -13.78
C SER A 233 -23.17 21.32 -13.63
N SER A 234 -21.95 21.86 -13.75
CA SER A 234 -21.69 23.30 -13.67
C SER A 234 -22.43 24.12 -14.74
N LYS A 235 -22.87 23.48 -15.84
CA LYS A 235 -23.69 24.10 -16.88
C LYS A 235 -25.13 24.34 -16.44
N ASN A 236 -25.62 23.58 -15.45
CA ASN A 236 -27.02 23.57 -15.02
C ASN A 236 -27.25 24.37 -13.74
N ILE A 237 -26.22 25.01 -13.20
CA ILE A 237 -26.32 25.81 -11.96
C ILE A 237 -25.74 27.21 -12.18
N PRO A 238 -26.40 28.26 -11.66
CA PRO A 238 -25.90 29.63 -11.79
C PRO A 238 -24.60 29.80 -10.98
N LYS A 239 -23.74 30.72 -11.42
CA LYS A 239 -22.47 31.04 -10.71
C LYS A 239 -22.68 31.56 -9.28
N SER A 240 -23.87 32.07 -8.98
CA SER A 240 -24.30 32.52 -7.65
C SER A 240 -24.69 31.37 -6.71
N HIS A 241 -24.86 30.14 -7.22
CA HIS A 241 -25.23 29.00 -6.40
C HIS A 241 -24.11 28.65 -5.39
N PRO A 242 -24.41 28.41 -4.10
CA PRO A 242 -23.38 28.08 -3.09
C PRO A 242 -22.48 26.91 -3.50
N SER A 243 -23.06 25.90 -4.15
CA SER A 243 -22.38 24.68 -4.61
C SER A 243 -21.54 24.84 -5.88
N TYR A 244 -21.66 25.96 -6.62
CA TYR A 244 -21.02 26.15 -7.94
C TYR A 244 -19.52 25.88 -7.93
N ARG A 245 -18.80 26.42 -6.94
CA ARG A 245 -17.34 26.25 -6.83
C ARG A 245 -16.95 24.78 -6.65
N ASN A 246 -17.71 24.02 -5.85
CA ASN A 246 -17.44 22.62 -5.59
C ASN A 246 -17.77 21.74 -6.79
N VAL A 247 -18.86 22.03 -7.52
CA VAL A 247 -19.21 21.33 -8.77
C VAL A 247 -18.11 21.53 -9.81
N VAL A 248 -17.69 22.78 -10.04
CA VAL A 248 -16.59 23.09 -10.99
C VAL A 248 -15.29 22.38 -10.58
N ARG A 249 -14.99 22.34 -9.29
CA ARG A 249 -13.80 21.62 -8.78
C ARG A 249 -13.89 20.12 -9.03
N LYS A 250 -15.04 19.49 -8.76
CA LYS A 250 -15.29 18.06 -9.02
C LYS A 250 -15.15 17.74 -10.51
N GLU A 251 -15.81 18.51 -11.38
CA GLU A 251 -15.71 18.34 -12.83
C GLU A 251 -14.28 18.51 -13.34
N ARG A 252 -13.55 19.51 -12.82
CA ARG A 252 -12.13 19.72 -13.17
C ARG A 252 -11.28 18.51 -12.79
N MET A 253 -11.43 17.98 -11.58
CA MET A 253 -10.68 16.79 -11.14
C MET A 253 -10.97 15.58 -12.04
N LEU A 254 -12.25 15.31 -12.33
CA LEU A 254 -12.63 14.22 -13.23
C LEU A 254 -12.07 14.46 -14.64
N ASN A 255 -12.21 15.66 -15.19
CA ASN A 255 -11.69 15.97 -16.52
C ASN A 255 -10.16 15.84 -16.57
N GLN A 256 -9.43 16.24 -15.54
CA GLN A 256 -7.96 16.06 -15.47
C GLN A 256 -7.56 14.58 -15.50
N LEU A 257 -8.27 13.71 -14.77
CA LEU A 257 -8.00 12.27 -14.76
C LEU A 257 -8.28 11.60 -16.10
N PHE A 258 -9.38 11.98 -16.76
CA PHE A 258 -9.84 11.30 -17.98
C PHE A 258 -9.33 11.95 -19.29
N SER A 259 -8.91 13.22 -19.26
CA SER A 259 -8.20 13.84 -20.40
C SER A 259 -6.78 13.31 -20.57
N ALA A 260 -6.23 12.70 -19.51
CA ALA A 260 -4.93 12.07 -19.48
C ALA A 260 -4.93 10.59 -19.94
N LYS A 261 -6.06 10.04 -20.43
CA LYS A 261 -6.08 8.66 -20.98
C LYS A 261 -5.04 8.55 -22.10
N SER A 262 -3.96 7.86 -21.78
CA SER A 262 -2.65 7.96 -22.43
C SER A 262 -2.69 7.49 -23.88
N THR A 263 -2.18 8.34 -24.76
CA THR A 263 -1.55 7.96 -26.01
C THR A 263 -0.34 7.05 -25.70
N ALA A 264 -0.33 5.84 -26.25
CA ALA A 264 0.78 4.89 -26.32
C ALA A 264 1.46 4.50 -24.98
N THR A 265 0.87 3.54 -24.25
CA THR A 265 1.62 2.74 -23.28
C THR A 265 2.54 1.79 -24.06
N THR A 266 3.87 1.93 -23.91
CA THR A 266 4.82 0.95 -24.44
C THR A 266 4.45 -0.42 -23.91
N ALA A 267 4.14 -1.36 -24.80
CA ALA A 267 3.77 -2.72 -24.42
C ALA A 267 4.85 -3.34 -23.50
N LEU A 268 4.41 -4.13 -22.52
CA LEU A 268 5.32 -4.92 -21.71
C LEU A 268 6.06 -5.91 -22.61
N SER A 269 7.28 -6.28 -22.20
CA SER A 269 7.94 -7.41 -22.85
C SER A 269 7.16 -8.70 -22.60
N THR A 270 7.27 -9.67 -23.52
CA THR A 270 6.64 -11.00 -23.36
C THR A 270 6.99 -11.67 -22.03
N HIS A 271 8.24 -11.49 -21.56
CA HIS A 271 8.67 -12.00 -20.26
C HIS A 271 7.92 -11.34 -19.09
N GLN A 272 7.76 -10.01 -19.12
CA GLN A 272 7.01 -9.28 -18.09
C GLN A 272 5.53 -9.67 -18.07
N GLU A 273 4.92 -9.88 -19.23
CA GLU A 273 3.55 -10.38 -19.31
C GLU A 273 3.43 -11.79 -18.71
N ALA A 274 4.36 -12.68 -19.03
CA ALA A 274 4.42 -14.03 -18.45
C ALA A 274 4.62 -14.00 -16.93
N MET A 275 5.49 -13.12 -16.42
CA MET A 275 5.67 -12.91 -14.97
C MET A 275 4.35 -12.49 -14.31
N PHE A 276 3.67 -11.46 -14.84
CA PHE A 276 2.41 -11.01 -14.26
C PHE A 276 1.34 -12.10 -14.30
N LYS A 277 1.22 -12.82 -15.42
CA LYS A 277 0.29 -13.94 -15.56
C LYS A 277 0.53 -15.00 -14.46
N SER A 278 1.79 -15.39 -14.25
CA SER A 278 2.17 -16.34 -13.20
C SER A 278 1.81 -15.83 -11.79
N PHE A 279 1.99 -14.53 -11.51
CA PHE A 279 1.62 -13.94 -10.23
C PHE A 279 0.10 -13.97 -10.01
N SER A 280 -0.66 -13.62 -11.04
CA SER A 280 -2.13 -13.67 -11.02
C SER A 280 -2.65 -15.09 -10.79
N GLU A 281 -2.11 -16.08 -11.51
CA GLU A 281 -2.50 -17.48 -11.35
C GLU A 281 -2.22 -17.99 -9.93
N ARG A 282 -1.03 -17.72 -9.38
CA ARG A 282 -0.70 -18.10 -7.99
C ARG A 282 -1.63 -17.44 -6.98
N TYR A 283 -1.93 -16.15 -7.17
CA TYR A 283 -2.87 -15.44 -6.31
C TYR A 283 -4.27 -16.04 -6.37
N GLN A 284 -4.77 -16.39 -7.56
CA GLN A 284 -6.08 -17.02 -7.74
C GLN A 284 -6.14 -18.42 -7.14
N GLN A 285 -5.10 -19.24 -7.31
CA GLN A 285 -5.01 -20.56 -6.68
C GLN A 285 -5.10 -20.46 -5.16
N GLN A 286 -4.41 -19.48 -4.56
CA GLN A 286 -4.48 -19.27 -3.12
C GLN A 286 -5.87 -18.84 -2.64
N LEU A 287 -6.58 -18.02 -3.42
CA LEU A 287 -7.96 -17.64 -3.08
C LEU A 287 -8.89 -18.86 -3.09
N LEU A 288 -8.72 -19.79 -4.03
CA LEU A 288 -9.49 -21.03 -4.07
C LEU A 288 -9.24 -21.90 -2.84
N LEU A 289 -7.96 -22.12 -2.48
CA LEU A 289 -7.60 -22.89 -1.28
C LEU A 289 -8.16 -22.26 0.01
N SER A 290 -8.15 -20.92 0.11
CA SER A 290 -8.68 -20.22 1.28
C SER A 290 -10.21 -20.30 1.41
N GLN A 291 -10.94 -20.62 0.33
CA GLN A 291 -12.39 -20.79 0.37
C GLN A 291 -12.80 -22.19 0.81
N GLU A 292 -12.02 -23.21 0.45
CA GLU A 292 -12.27 -24.61 0.85
C GLU A 292 -12.19 -24.78 2.38
N ASP A 293 -11.25 -24.09 3.02
CA ASP A 293 -11.11 -24.10 4.49
C ASP A 293 -12.26 -23.40 5.22
N ASN A 294 -13.06 -22.59 4.51
CA ASN A 294 -14.21 -21.86 5.05
C ASN A 294 -15.55 -22.51 4.67
N LEU A 295 -15.55 -23.73 4.12
CA LEU A 295 -16.79 -24.49 3.95
C LEU A 295 -17.46 -24.69 5.32
N PRO A 296 -18.75 -24.34 5.47
CA PRO A 296 -19.44 -24.50 6.74
C PRO A 296 -19.28 -25.95 7.17
N ALA A 297 -18.73 -26.16 8.38
CA ALA A 297 -18.50 -27.48 8.94
C ALA A 297 -19.75 -28.33 8.66
N GLN A 298 -19.59 -29.37 7.82
CA GLN A 298 -20.69 -30.27 7.47
C GLN A 298 -21.37 -30.60 8.78
N SER A 299 -22.64 -30.23 8.89
CA SER A 299 -23.39 -30.40 10.12
C SER A 299 -23.28 -31.87 10.49
N ARG A 300 -22.38 -32.20 11.42
CA ARG A 300 -22.33 -33.54 11.99
C ARG A 300 -23.74 -33.74 12.50
N GLN A 301 -24.47 -34.65 11.86
CA GLN A 301 -25.77 -35.09 12.36
C GLN A 301 -25.55 -35.35 13.83
N ARG A 302 -26.07 -34.45 14.68
CA ARG A 302 -26.04 -34.64 16.12
C ARG A 302 -26.79 -35.95 16.32
N SER A 303 -26.04 -37.01 16.60
CA SER A 303 -26.63 -38.22 17.14
C SER A 303 -27.48 -37.75 18.31
N ARG A 304 -28.77 -38.07 18.23
CA ARG A 304 -29.75 -37.75 19.27
C ARG A 304 -29.32 -38.50 20.53
N SER A 305 -28.41 -37.91 21.31
CA SER A 305 -28.15 -38.34 22.67
C SER A 305 -29.30 -37.81 23.52
N ALA A 306 -30.01 -38.76 24.10
CA ALA A 306 -31.24 -38.60 24.82
C ALA A 306 -31.07 -37.79 26.12
N ASN A 307 -32.15 -37.13 26.51
CA ASN A 307 -32.53 -36.80 27.88
C ASN A 307 -31.49 -36.07 28.76
N ALA A 308 -31.51 -34.74 28.68
CA ALA A 308 -31.17 -33.89 29.82
C ALA A 308 -32.33 -32.91 30.06
N THR A 309 -33.20 -33.27 31.01
CA THR A 309 -34.29 -32.42 31.51
C THR A 309 -33.68 -31.25 32.29
N LEU A 310 -33.60 -30.08 31.67
CA LEU A 310 -33.19 -28.84 32.33
C LEU A 310 -34.37 -28.23 33.09
N GLN A 311 -34.18 -28.05 34.41
CA GLN A 311 -35.10 -27.35 35.29
C GLN A 311 -35.20 -25.87 34.93
N LYS A 312 -36.44 -25.36 34.89
CA LYS A 312 -36.77 -23.93 34.69
C LYS A 312 -36.33 -23.10 35.90
N PRO A 313 -35.54 -22.03 35.73
CA PRO A 313 -35.39 -20.99 36.75
C PRO A 313 -36.62 -20.11 36.82
N ALA A 314 -36.97 -19.72 38.04
CA ALA A 314 -38.14 -18.93 38.39
C ALA A 314 -38.08 -17.49 37.87
N THR A 315 -39.25 -17.02 37.45
CA THR A 315 -39.60 -15.67 37.02
C THR A 315 -39.23 -14.65 38.10
N THR A 316 -38.32 -13.72 37.78
CA THR A 316 -38.09 -12.51 38.60
C THR A 316 -38.63 -11.29 37.86
N THR A 317 -39.54 -10.60 38.51
CA THR A 317 -40.29 -9.41 38.08
C THR A 317 -39.37 -8.22 37.77
N PRO A 318 -39.65 -7.41 36.73
CA PRO A 318 -38.85 -6.25 36.38
C PRO A 318 -39.12 -5.05 37.31
N SER A 319 -38.04 -4.43 37.79
CA SER A 319 -38.07 -3.12 38.46
C SER A 319 -38.14 -1.99 37.42
N PRO A 320 -38.81 -0.85 37.72
CA PRO A 320 -39.07 0.20 36.75
C PRO A 320 -37.82 1.04 36.46
N VAL A 321 -37.53 1.17 35.16
CA VAL A 321 -36.46 2.01 34.61
C VAL A 321 -36.80 3.49 34.83
N GLN A 322 -35.99 4.19 35.62
CA GLN A 322 -36.00 5.65 35.69
C GLN A 322 -35.47 6.22 34.37
N ALA A 323 -36.26 7.09 33.75
CA ALA A 323 -35.92 7.81 32.55
C ALA A 323 -34.83 8.86 32.85
N ILE A 324 -33.61 8.61 32.37
CA ILE A 324 -32.54 9.61 32.33
C ILE A 324 -32.80 10.48 31.10
N VAL A 325 -33.35 11.67 31.34
CA VAL A 325 -33.40 12.77 30.37
C VAL A 325 -31.97 13.26 30.13
N ARG A 326 -31.42 12.97 28.95
CA ARG A 326 -30.16 13.58 28.49
C ARG A 326 -30.45 14.98 27.98
N GLU A 327 -29.95 15.99 28.69
CA GLU A 327 -29.85 17.35 28.17
C GLU A 327 -28.93 17.39 26.94
N ARG A 328 -29.46 17.93 25.84
CA ARG A 328 -28.67 18.25 24.65
C ARG A 328 -27.78 19.46 24.96
N SER A 329 -26.48 19.23 25.02
CA SER A 329 -25.48 20.30 25.08
C SER A 329 -25.62 21.24 23.87
N LYS A 330 -25.70 22.53 24.20
CA LYS A 330 -25.85 23.64 23.29
C LYS A 330 -24.66 23.77 22.33
N SER A 331 -25.03 24.20 21.13
CA SER A 331 -24.21 24.64 20.00
C SER A 331 -22.94 25.41 20.40
N MET A 332 -21.86 25.12 19.69
CA MET A 332 -20.55 25.75 19.79
C MET A 332 -20.30 26.70 18.61
N ASP A 333 -21.31 27.46 18.18
CA ASP A 333 -21.18 28.51 17.17
C ASP A 333 -21.07 29.89 17.82
N GLU A 334 -19.90 30.25 18.36
CA GLU A 334 -19.55 31.67 18.57
C GLU A 334 -18.05 31.94 18.92
N ARG A 335 -17.09 31.17 18.37
CA ARG A 335 -15.65 31.47 18.55
C ARG A 335 -14.83 31.63 17.28
N SER A 336 -15.48 31.77 16.13
CA SER A 336 -14.79 31.76 14.82
C SER A 336 -14.51 33.13 14.20
N LEU A 337 -14.72 34.25 14.91
CA LEU A 337 -14.58 35.60 14.33
C LEU A 337 -13.56 36.54 14.99
N LYS A 338 -12.65 36.05 15.85
CA LYS A 338 -11.60 36.90 16.46
C LYS A 338 -10.17 36.34 16.38
N LYS A 339 -9.86 35.48 15.40
CA LYS A 339 -8.50 34.94 15.21
C LYS A 339 -7.88 35.23 13.84
N ALA A 340 -8.25 36.34 13.21
CA ALA A 340 -7.76 36.74 11.89
C ALA A 340 -6.88 38.02 11.91
N LYS A 341 -6.32 38.43 13.06
CA LYS A 341 -5.48 39.64 13.16
C LYS A 341 -4.17 39.49 13.96
N ASN A 342 -3.69 38.28 14.23
CA ASN A 342 -2.46 38.13 15.04
C ASN A 342 -1.50 36.99 14.63
N GLU A 343 -1.53 36.56 13.36
CA GLU A 343 -0.62 35.51 12.85
C GLU A 343 0.36 36.00 11.77
N GLU A 344 0.66 37.30 11.71
CA GLU A 344 1.65 37.85 10.75
C GLU A 344 2.97 38.32 11.42
N ALA A 345 3.16 38.02 12.70
CA ALA A 345 4.34 38.45 13.46
C ALA A 345 5.13 37.32 14.18
N LYS A 346 4.87 36.04 13.87
CA LYS A 346 5.62 34.91 14.45
C LYS A 346 6.31 33.99 13.43
N GLU A 347 6.52 34.48 12.21
CA GLU A 347 7.22 33.75 11.14
C GLU A 347 8.65 34.28 10.89
N LYS A 348 9.38 34.60 11.97
CA LYS A 348 10.85 34.87 11.92
C LYS A 348 11.64 34.29 13.11
N GLN A 349 11.08 33.34 13.85
CA GLN A 349 11.76 32.72 15.00
C GLN A 349 11.50 31.20 15.05
N LEU A 350 11.64 30.51 13.91
CA LEU A 350 11.48 29.04 13.83
C LEU A 350 12.57 28.33 13.01
N ASP A 351 13.69 28.99 12.72
CA ASP A 351 14.84 28.39 12.01
C ASP A 351 16.08 28.17 12.90
N LYS A 352 15.95 28.34 14.23
CA LYS A 352 17.04 28.05 15.18
C LYS A 352 16.83 26.84 16.10
N ASP A 353 15.63 26.28 16.17
CA ASP A 353 15.30 25.19 17.11
C ASP A 353 15.12 23.80 16.45
N LEU A 354 15.36 23.67 15.14
CA LEU A 354 15.26 22.37 14.45
C LEU A 354 16.50 21.46 14.61
N ALA A 355 17.49 21.85 15.41
CA ALA A 355 18.73 21.08 15.61
C ALA A 355 18.77 20.22 16.89
N SER A 356 17.70 20.16 17.70
CA SER A 356 17.74 19.41 18.98
C SER A 356 16.51 18.55 19.32
N ALA A 357 15.56 18.38 18.41
CA ALA A 357 14.37 17.57 18.69
C ALA A 357 14.62 16.05 18.50
N LYS A 358 14.78 15.32 19.61
CA LYS A 358 14.65 13.86 19.66
C LYS A 358 13.24 13.46 19.23
N ILE A 359 13.12 12.70 18.15
CA ILE A 359 11.85 12.15 17.64
C ILE A 359 11.50 10.89 18.46
N PRO A 360 10.30 10.78 19.06
CA PRO A 360 9.88 9.55 19.71
C PRO A 360 9.50 8.48 18.69
N SER A 361 10.04 7.28 18.88
CA SER A 361 9.70 6.07 18.15
C SER A 361 8.39 5.48 18.70
N SER A 362 7.24 5.87 18.16
CA SER A 362 5.99 5.10 18.36
C SER A 362 5.09 5.17 17.12
N LEU A 363 5.16 4.13 16.28
CA LEU A 363 4.33 3.92 15.09
C LEU A 363 3.02 3.18 15.42
N SER A 364 2.18 3.74 16.31
CA SER A 364 0.90 3.10 16.70
C SER A 364 -0.36 3.77 16.12
N THR A 365 -0.25 4.69 15.15
CA THR A 365 -1.39 5.49 14.68
C THR A 365 -1.69 5.35 13.18
N LEU A 366 -1.69 4.12 12.66
CA LEU A 366 -2.16 3.79 11.31
C LEU A 366 -3.53 3.10 11.29
N SER A 367 -4.34 3.21 12.35
CA SER A 367 -5.64 2.52 12.51
C SER A 367 -6.72 2.88 11.47
N PHE A 368 -6.54 3.94 10.66
CA PHE A 368 -7.53 4.36 9.67
C PHE A 368 -7.63 3.44 8.44
N PHE A 369 -6.63 2.57 8.19
CA PHE A 369 -6.63 1.64 7.05
C PHE A 369 -7.00 0.19 7.40
N TRP A 370 -7.39 -0.09 8.64
CA TRP A 370 -7.60 -1.46 9.12
C TRP A 370 -9.08 -1.67 9.42
N ARG A 371 -9.81 -2.31 8.49
CA ARG A 371 -11.05 -2.98 8.86
C ARG A 371 -10.70 -4.34 9.49
N PRO A 372 -11.14 -4.64 10.73
CA PRO A 372 -10.92 -5.94 11.38
C PRO A 372 -11.43 -7.13 10.56
N GLU A 373 -12.42 -6.89 9.70
CA GLU A 373 -13.07 -7.85 8.80
C GLU A 373 -12.13 -8.44 7.72
N LEU A 374 -10.90 -7.92 7.58
CA LEU A 374 -9.91 -8.36 6.59
C LEU A 374 -8.60 -8.89 7.21
N CYS A 375 -8.53 -8.98 8.55
CA CYS A 375 -7.40 -9.60 9.24
C CYS A 375 -7.71 -11.06 9.56
N SER A 376 -6.81 -11.99 9.19
CA SER A 376 -6.95 -13.38 9.65
C SER A 376 -6.99 -13.42 11.19
N PRO A 377 -7.78 -14.30 11.81
CA PRO A 377 -7.85 -14.47 13.26
C PRO A 377 -6.48 -14.64 13.93
N ASP A 378 -5.50 -15.20 13.20
CA ASP A 378 -4.14 -15.43 13.69
C ASP A 378 -3.38 -14.12 13.97
N VAL A 379 -3.71 -13.04 13.26
CA VAL A 379 -3.13 -11.71 13.52
C VAL A 379 -3.70 -11.10 14.80
N LEU A 380 -4.98 -11.31 15.09
CA LEU A 380 -5.62 -10.85 16.32
C LEU A 380 -5.09 -11.60 17.55
N ILE A 381 -4.87 -12.92 17.41
CA ILE A 381 -4.28 -13.77 18.46
C ILE A 381 -2.83 -13.36 18.76
N ALA A 382 -2.04 -13.05 17.72
CA ALA A 382 -0.65 -12.58 17.89
C ALA A 382 -0.55 -11.19 18.56
N MET A 383 -1.62 -10.38 18.50
CA MET A 383 -1.66 -9.04 19.10
C MET A 383 -2.26 -8.98 20.50
N ALA A 384 -2.92 -10.06 20.96
CA ALA A 384 -3.54 -10.13 22.29
C ALA A 384 -2.59 -9.81 23.48
N PRO A 385 -1.28 -10.14 23.46
CA PRO A 385 -0.37 -9.78 24.56
C PRO A 385 -0.03 -8.29 24.64
N PHE A 386 -0.29 -7.51 23.58
CA PHE A 386 0.11 -6.11 23.47
C PHE A 386 -1.03 -5.12 23.75
N ILE A 387 -2.25 -5.62 23.95
CA ILE A 387 -3.41 -4.84 24.37
C ILE A 387 -3.47 -4.92 25.90
N LYS A 388 -2.78 -4.01 26.59
CA LYS A 388 -3.07 -3.79 28.01
C LYS A 388 -4.39 -3.01 28.13
N PRO A 389 -5.27 -3.38 29.08
CA PRO A 389 -6.47 -2.60 29.34
C PRO A 389 -6.05 -1.22 29.87
N PHE A 390 -6.62 -0.16 29.28
CA PHE A 390 -6.69 1.16 29.91
C PHE A 390 -7.91 1.22 30.82
#